data_AF-L8Y4A1-F1
#
_entry.id   AF-L8Y4A1-F1
#
_cell.length_a   1.000
_cell.length_b   1.000
_cell.length_c   1.000
_cell.angle_alpha   90.00
_cell.angle_beta   90.00
_cell.angle_gamma   90.00
#
_symmetry.space_group_name_H-M   'P 1'
#
loop_
_entity.id
_entity.type
_entity.pdbx_description
1 polymer ?
#
loop_
_entity_poly.entity_id
_entity_poly.type
_entity_poly.pdbx_seq_one_letter_code
_entity_poly.pdbx_strand_id
1 'polypeptide(L)' 'MRLVILDNYDLASEWAAKYICNRIIQFKPGQDRYFTLGLPTGSTPLGCYKKLIEYHKKGDLSFKYVKTFNMDEYVGFG' A
#
# COMPACT_ATOMS: atom_id res chain seq x y z
N MET A 1 -5.91 19.37 -0.13
CA MET A 1 -4.71 18.79 0.50
C MET A 1 -5.03 18.40 1.93
N ARG A 2 -4.54 17.26 2.43
CA ARG A 2 -4.66 16.87 3.85
C ARG A 2 -3.25 16.58 4.38
N LEU A 3 -2.85 17.28 5.43
CA LEU A 3 -1.56 17.07 6.11
C LEU A 3 -1.78 16.21 7.35
N VAL A 4 -0.96 15.19 7.54
CA VAL A 4 -0.98 14.30 8.70
C VAL A 4 0.43 14.30 9.29
N ILE A 5 0.54 14.74 10.54
CA ILE A 5 1.81 14.85 11.26
C ILE A 5 1.81 13.77 12.34
N LEU A 6 2.87 12.98 12.39
CA LEU A 6 3.05 11.86 13.30
C LEU A 6 4.46 11.91 13.86
N ASP A 7 4.62 11.42 15.09
CA ASP A 7 5.83 11.67 15.89
C ASP A 7 7.09 11.00 15.34
N ASN A 8 6.93 9.93 14.54
CA ASN A 8 8.06 9.18 14.00
C ASN A 8 7.71 8.41 12.72
N TYR A 9 8.76 7.84 12.12
CA TYR A 9 8.71 7.06 10.89
C TYR A 9 7.78 5.84 10.97
N ASP A 10 7.78 5.11 12.08
CA ASP A 10 6.98 3.89 12.23
C ASP A 10 5.49 4.22 12.28
N LEU A 11 5.12 5.28 13.02
CA LEU A 11 3.75 5.77 13.08
C LEU A 11 3.27 6.26 11.71
N ALA A 12 4.11 7.00 10.98
CA ALA A 12 3.80 7.46 9.62
C ALA A 12 3.61 6.29 8.64
N SER A 13 4.50 5.30 8.73
CA SER A 13 4.43 4.07 7.94
C SER A 13 3.15 3.28 8.21
N GLU A 14 2.80 3.10 9.48
CA GLU A 14 1.58 2.40 9.89
C GLU A 14 0.32 3.18 9.49
N TRP A 15 0.33 4.49 9.61
CA TRP A 15 -0.79 5.33 9.18
C TRP A 15 -1.04 5.19 7.68
N ALA A 16 0.00 5.26 6.86
CA ALA A 16 -0.10 5.07 5.41
C ALA A 16 -0.63 3.67 5.07
N ALA A 17 -0.12 2.63 5.73
CA ALA A 17 -0.58 1.26 5.52
C ALA A 17 -2.06 1.08 5.91
N LYS A 18 -2.48 1.62 7.05
CA LYS A 18 -3.90 1.62 7.48
C LYS A 18 -4.78 2.35 6.47
N TYR A 19 -4.31 3.49 5.97
CA TYR A 19 -5.04 4.25 4.96
C TYR A 19 -5.25 3.41 3.69
N ILE A 20 -4.19 2.81 3.15
CA ILE A 20 -4.27 1.95 1.95
C ILE A 20 -5.19 0.74 2.20
N CYS A 21 -5.00 0.04 3.32
CA CYS A 21 -5.82 -1.10 3.72
C CYS A 21 -7.31 -0.73 3.75
N ASN A 22 -7.66 0.34 4.45
CA ASN A 22 -9.04 0.82 4.55
C ASN A 22 -9.60 1.21 3.18
N ARG A 23 -8.80 1.84 2.31
CA ARG A 23 -9.24 2.19 0.95
C ARG A 23 -9.54 0.97 0.09
N ILE A 24 -8.73 -0.09 0.19
CA ILE A 24 -8.96 -1.36 -0.52
C ILE A 24 -10.24 -2.01 0.01
N ILE A 25 -10.39 -2.14 1.34
CA ILE A 25 -11.56 -2.77 1.96
C ILE A 25 -12.85 -2.02 1.60
N GLN A 26 -12.86 -0.69 1.74
CA GLN A 26 -14.03 0.14 1.44
C GLN A 26 -14.40 0.12 -0.05
N PHE A 27 -13.41 -0.01 -0.93
CA PHE A 27 -13.65 -0.11 -2.37
C PHE A 27 -14.33 -1.42 -2.77
N LYS A 28 -14.14 -2.49 -1.98
CA LYS A 28 -14.68 -3.84 -2.21
C LYS A 28 -14.34 -4.37 -3.62
N PRO A 29 -13.04 -4.58 -3.93
CA PRO A 29 -12.64 -5.02 -5.25
C PRO A 29 -13.11 -6.46 -5.53
N GLY A 30 -13.38 -6.75 -6.79
CA GLY A 30 -13.86 -8.04 -7.27
C GLY A 30 -13.28 -8.37 -8.64
N GLN A 31 -13.66 -9.53 -9.18
CA GLN A 31 -13.14 -10.04 -10.46
C GLN A 31 -13.34 -9.06 -11.63
N ASP A 32 -14.45 -8.33 -11.65
CA ASP A 32 -14.76 -7.36 -12.71
C ASP A 32 -14.41 -5.91 -12.33
N ARG A 33 -13.84 -5.69 -11.12
CA ARG A 33 -13.56 -4.36 -10.58
C ARG A 33 -12.33 -4.38 -9.68
N TYR A 34 -11.17 -4.29 -10.30
CA TYR A 34 -9.88 -4.27 -9.62
C TYR A 34 -9.63 -2.93 -8.92
N PHE A 35 -9.02 -2.98 -7.74
CA PHE A 35 -8.43 -1.79 -7.11
C PHE A 35 -7.06 -1.53 -7.75
N THR A 36 -6.91 -0.37 -8.39
CA THR A 36 -5.63 0.02 -9.01
C THR A 36 -4.79 0.82 -8.02
N LEU A 37 -3.55 0.39 -7.78
CA LEU A 37 -2.66 0.96 -6.77
C LEU A 37 -1.30 1.34 -7.39
N GLY A 38 -0.93 2.62 -7.30
CA GLY A 38 0.41 3.09 -7.63
C GLY A 38 1.39 2.83 -6.48
N LEU A 39 2.58 2.32 -6.78
CA LEU A 39 3.59 1.95 -5.78
C LEU A 39 4.92 2.72 -5.96
N PRO A 40 5.38 3.47 -4.94
CA PRO A 40 6.75 3.97 -4.86
C PRO A 40 7.76 2.88 -4.51
N THR A 41 9.03 3.16 -4.82
CA THR A 41 10.20 2.43 -4.32
C THR A 41 10.97 3.25 -3.28
N GLY A 42 12.07 2.70 -2.75
CA GLY A 42 12.92 3.37 -1.78
C GLY A 42 12.67 2.97 -0.32
N SER A 43 13.48 3.53 0.59
CA SER A 43 13.44 3.21 2.01
C SER A 43 12.19 3.75 2.71
N THR A 44 11.68 4.90 2.30
CA THR A 44 10.50 5.54 2.90
C THR A 44 9.24 4.67 2.90
N PRO A 45 8.81 4.04 1.78
CA PRO A 45 7.62 3.17 1.80
C PRO A 45 7.85 1.79 2.41
N LEU A 46 9.10 1.42 2.75
CA LEU A 46 9.43 0.07 3.22
C LEU A 46 8.67 -0.31 4.50
N GLY A 47 8.52 0.62 5.46
CA GLY A 47 7.75 0.41 6.68
C GLY A 47 6.27 0.19 6.39
N CYS A 48 5.71 0.96 5.46
CA CYS A 48 4.33 0.80 5.00
C CYS A 48 4.11 -0.60 4.38
N TYR A 49 5.02 -1.05 3.51
CA TYR A 49 4.92 -2.39 2.91
C TYR A 49 5.01 -3.51 3.94
N LYS A 50 5.89 -3.40 4.94
CA LYS A 50 5.94 -4.37 6.04
C LYS A 50 4.60 -4.47 6.77
N LYS A 51 3.95 -3.34 7.07
CA LYS A 51 2.61 -3.32 7.70
C LYS A 51 1.52 -3.89 6.81
N LEU A 52 1.53 -3.61 5.50
CA LEU A 52 0.59 -4.22 4.56
C LEU A 52 0.75 -5.75 4.48
N ILE A 53 1.99 -6.25 4.54
CA ILE A 53 2.28 -7.69 4.64
C ILE A 53 1.73 -8.27 5.94
N GLU A 54 1.91 -7.59 7.09
CA GLU A 54 1.35 -8.01 8.37
C GLU A 54 -0.18 -8.12 8.31
N TYR A 55 -0.87 -7.11 7.75
CA TYR A 55 -2.34 -7.14 7.60
C TYR A 55 -2.80 -8.28 6.70
N HIS A 56 -2.09 -8.54 5.61
CA HIS A 56 -2.41 -9.69 4.76
C HIS A 56 -2.23 -11.02 5.52
N LYS A 57 -1.11 -11.20 6.22
CA LYS A 57 -0.84 -12.44 6.97
C LYS A 57 -1.86 -12.70 8.08
N LYS A 58 -2.40 -11.65 8.69
CA LYS A 58 -3.47 -11.75 9.71
C LYS A 58 -4.85 -12.05 9.12
N GLY A 59 -5.02 -11.91 7.81
CA GLY A 59 -6.31 -12.08 7.13
C GLY A 59 -7.17 -10.82 7.08
N ASP A 60 -6.65 -9.69 7.58
CA ASP A 60 -7.36 -8.40 7.59
C ASP A 60 -7.45 -7.77 6.19
N LEU A 61 -6.53 -8.13 5.29
CA LEU A 61 -6.40 -7.56 3.95
C LEU A 61 -6.14 -8.64 2.91
N SER A 62 -6.77 -8.53 1.74
CA SER A 62 -6.47 -9.36 0.56
C SER A 62 -6.11 -8.49 -0.63
N PHE A 63 -5.06 -8.89 -1.34
CA PHE A 63 -4.65 -8.26 -2.61
C PHE A 63 -5.15 -9.01 -3.86
N LYS A 64 -6.03 -10.02 -3.71
CA LYS A 64 -6.49 -10.88 -4.81
C LYS A 64 -7.02 -10.11 -6.02
N TYR A 65 -7.71 -9.00 -5.79
CA TYR A 65 -8.29 -8.14 -6.82
C TYR A 65 -7.63 -6.74 -6.84
N VAL A 66 -6.34 -6.67 -6.53
CA VAL A 66 -5.53 -5.45 -6.62
C VAL A 66 -4.58 -5.58 -7.81
N LYS A 67 -4.48 -4.52 -8.61
CA LYS A 67 -3.48 -4.38 -9.68
C LYS A 67 -2.54 -3.24 -9.33
N THR A 68 -1.24 -3.49 -9.41
CA THR A 68 -0.22 -2.51 -9.05
C THR A 68 0.45 -1.93 -10.28
N PHE A 69 0.83 -0.67 -10.18
CA PHE A 69 1.68 0.02 -11.15
C PHE A 69 2.83 0.67 -10.38
N ASN A 70 4.07 0.32 -10.68
CA ASN A 70 5.22 1.00 -10.12
C ASN A 70 5.40 2.35 -10.82
N MET A 71 5.89 3.35 -10.09
CA MET A 71 6.08 4.70 -10.65
C MET A 71 7.26 4.77 -11.64
N ASP A 72 8.28 3.96 -11.43
CA ASP A 72 9.54 3.99 -12.18
C ASP A 72 10.25 2.64 -12.09
N GLU A 73 11.21 2.45 -13.00
CA GLU A 73 12.22 1.39 -13.01
C GLU A 73 13.45 1.88 -13.80
N TYR A 74 14.63 1.33 -13.50
CA TYR A 74 15.85 1.62 -14.24
C TYR A 74 15.88 0.93 -15.60
N VAL A 75 16.32 1.66 -16.62
CA VAL A 75 16.57 1.11 -17.95
C VAL A 75 17.79 0.19 -17.93
N GLY A 76 17.66 -1.00 -18.52
CA GLY A 76 18.78 -1.93 -18.73
C GLY A 76 19.02 -2.97 -17.64
N PHE A 77 18.12 -3.12 -16.66
CA PHE A 77 18.21 -4.10 -15.57
C PHE A 77 17.13 -5.20 -15.62
N GLY A 78 16.66 -5.56 -16.82
CA GLY A 78 15.59 -6.56 -17.05
C GLY A 78 16.04 -7.84 -17.72
#